data_AF-A0A945N3Q7-F1
#
_entry.id   AF-A0A945N3Q7-F1
#
_cell.length_a   1.000
_cell.length_b   1.000
_cell.length_c   1.000
_cell.angle_alpha   90.00
_cell.angle_beta   90.00
_cell.angle_gamma   90.00
#
_symmetry.space_group_name_H-M   'P 1'
#
loop_
_entity.id
_entity.type
_entity.pdbx_description
1 polymer ?
#
loop_
_entity_poly.entity_id
_entity_poly.type
_entity_poly.pdbx_seq_one_letter_code
_entity_poly.pdbx_strand_id
1 'polypeptide(L)'
;QDLSFDQGGPGQAAATFFLLSYFLLSQMVAIGYLLSALYEERKDRSILFWKSLPVSDFQVVLSKALMGLVVIPGLYLLAAMLTFMLVTVVLSLGMTFLLPGTALFDGFLMAGLAVGGEALRVFALQIIWGAPVFLWVLLVSGLARGQPLIWAMGIPLLVLVVEKSLLSEARVFDWFYAHATPLPFAGAWNPMMGSASIDLADGFLAAGIGLILFVLTVFGRRHFHEI
;
A
#
# COMPACT_ATOMS: atom_id res chain seq x y z
N GLN A 1 11.65 36.36 -14.91
CA GLN A 1 12.63 35.39 -14.40
C GLN A 1 11.91 34.06 -14.51
N ASP A 2 12.16 33.32 -15.59
CA ASP A 2 11.42 32.10 -15.88
C ASP A 2 11.77 31.07 -14.82
N LEU A 3 10.78 30.68 -14.01
CA LEU A 3 10.93 29.56 -13.09
C LEU A 3 11.10 28.32 -13.97
N SER A 4 12.33 27.81 -14.09
CA SER A 4 12.59 26.58 -14.83
C SER A 4 11.86 25.43 -14.15
N PHE A 5 10.84 24.88 -14.80
CA PHE A 5 10.09 23.71 -14.35
C PHE A 5 10.76 22.38 -14.76
N ASP A 6 12.10 22.41 -14.87
CA ASP A 6 12.94 21.25 -15.17
C ASP A 6 12.85 20.18 -14.07
N GLN A 7 13.47 19.02 -14.32
CA GLN A 7 13.50 17.92 -13.34
C GLN A 7 14.06 18.40 -11.99
N GLY A 8 13.31 18.17 -10.92
CA GLY A 8 13.60 18.68 -9.58
C GLY A 8 13.08 20.08 -9.27
N GLY A 9 12.31 20.70 -10.17
CA GLY A 9 11.66 21.99 -9.95
C GLY A 9 10.57 21.96 -8.86
N PRO A 10 10.09 23.14 -8.41
CA PRO A 10 9.14 23.27 -7.30
C PRO A 10 7.80 22.55 -7.54
N GLY A 11 7.35 22.47 -8.81
CA GLY A 11 6.15 21.73 -9.18
C GLY A 11 6.28 20.22 -8.96
N GLN A 12 7.43 19.63 -9.30
CA GLN A 12 7.67 18.20 -9.08
C GLN A 12 7.84 17.87 -7.60
N ALA A 13 8.52 18.74 -6.84
CA ALA A 13 8.64 18.59 -5.40
C ALA A 13 7.26 18.62 -4.71
N ALA A 14 6.40 19.58 -5.07
CA ALA A 14 5.04 19.67 -4.57
C ALA A 14 4.22 18.41 -4.92
N ALA A 15 4.22 18.01 -6.20
CA ALA A 15 3.50 16.80 -6.65
C ALA A 15 3.95 15.56 -5.90
N THR A 16 5.27 15.39 -5.73
CA THR A 16 5.83 14.23 -5.03
C THR A 16 5.48 14.24 -3.56
N PHE A 17 5.49 15.40 -2.91
CA PHE A 17 5.07 15.54 -1.51
C PHE A 17 3.62 15.07 -1.30
N PHE A 18 2.67 15.56 -2.10
CA PHE A 18 1.27 15.13 -1.99
C PHE A 18 1.11 13.63 -2.24
N LEU A 19 1.72 13.13 -3.31
CA LEU A 19 1.63 11.71 -3.67
C LEU A 19 2.23 10.78 -2.61
N LEU A 20 3.44 11.07 -2.12
CA LEU A 20 4.08 10.26 -1.07
C LEU A 20 3.27 10.29 0.23
N SER A 21 2.71 11.45 0.60
CA SER A 21 1.93 11.60 1.82
C SER A 21 0.67 10.74 1.78
N TYR A 22 -0.12 10.84 0.69
CA TYR A 22 -1.31 10.03 0.51
C TYR A 22 -1.00 8.55 0.33
N PHE A 23 0.11 8.23 -0.33
CA PHE A 23 0.58 6.86 -0.47
C PHE A 23 0.84 6.23 0.90
N LEU A 24 1.58 6.89 1.79
CA LEU A 24 1.82 6.39 3.15
C LEU A 24 0.53 6.21 3.95
N LEU A 25 -0.37 7.21 3.90
CA LEU A 25 -1.68 7.11 4.54
C LEU A 25 -2.46 5.91 4.03
N SER A 26 -2.41 5.64 2.72
CA SER A 26 -3.09 4.50 2.13
C SER A 26 -2.59 3.16 2.66
N GLN A 27 -1.28 3.02 2.90
CA GLN A 27 -0.70 1.79 3.47
C GLN A 27 -1.23 1.56 4.90
N MET A 28 -1.26 2.62 5.72
CA MET A 28 -1.79 2.52 7.09
C MET A 28 -3.27 2.14 7.11
N VAL A 29 -4.08 2.78 6.25
CA VAL A 29 -5.52 2.51 6.16
C VAL A 29 -5.79 1.11 5.60
N ALA A 30 -5.02 0.66 4.61
CA ALA A 30 -5.17 -0.67 4.04
C ALA A 30 -4.79 -1.77 5.05
N ILE A 31 -3.70 -1.61 5.79
CA ILE A 31 -3.32 -2.54 6.86
C ILE A 31 -4.40 -2.57 7.95
N GLY A 32 -4.89 -1.41 8.37
CA GLY A 32 -5.98 -1.32 9.35
C GLY A 32 -7.28 -2.01 8.88
N TYR A 33 -7.64 -1.83 7.61
CA TYR A 33 -8.76 -2.52 6.99
C TYR A 33 -8.55 -4.04 7.01
N LEU A 34 -7.40 -4.52 6.51
CA LEU A 34 -7.13 -5.95 6.38
C LEU A 34 -7.05 -6.66 7.74
N LEU A 35 -6.51 -6.00 8.78
CA LEU A 35 -6.47 -6.52 10.15
C LEU A 35 -7.87 -6.81 10.72
N SER A 36 -8.84 -5.95 10.41
CA SER A 36 -10.21 -6.06 10.94
C SER A 36 -11.14 -6.85 10.02
N ALA A 37 -10.81 -6.99 8.73
CA ALA A 37 -11.74 -7.43 7.69
C ALA A 37 -12.33 -8.83 7.90
N LEU A 38 -11.55 -9.81 8.38
CA LEU A 38 -12.04 -11.17 8.68
C LEU A 38 -12.27 -11.38 10.18
N TYR A 39 -11.60 -10.62 11.02
CA TYR A 39 -11.75 -10.66 12.46
C TYR A 39 -13.13 -10.20 12.91
N GLU A 40 -13.57 -9.03 12.45
CA GLU A 40 -14.89 -8.48 12.82
C GLU A 40 -16.03 -9.36 12.27
N GLU A 41 -15.87 -10.01 11.12
CA GLU A 41 -16.88 -10.96 10.60
C GLU A 41 -17.11 -12.17 11.51
N ARG A 42 -16.06 -12.67 12.17
CA ARG A 42 -16.17 -13.77 13.14
C ARG A 42 -16.73 -13.28 14.46
N LYS A 43 -16.22 -12.15 14.94
CA LYS A 43 -16.65 -11.53 16.20
C LYS A 43 -18.15 -11.20 16.20
N ASP A 44 -18.66 -10.68 15.09
CA ASP A 44 -20.07 -10.31 14.94
C ASP A 44 -20.94 -11.46 14.41
N ARG A 45 -20.36 -12.64 14.18
CA ARG A 45 -21.01 -13.83 13.59
C ARG A 45 -21.65 -13.58 12.21
N SER A 46 -21.34 -12.48 11.55
CA SER A 46 -21.80 -12.17 10.18
C SER A 46 -21.22 -13.15 9.14
N ILE A 47 -20.19 -13.91 9.50
CA ILE A 47 -19.70 -15.05 8.71
C ILE A 47 -20.81 -16.06 8.38
N LEU A 48 -21.79 -16.28 9.27
CA LEU A 48 -22.91 -17.20 9.03
C LEU A 48 -23.88 -16.67 7.96
N PHE A 49 -24.07 -15.35 7.91
CA PHE A 49 -24.84 -14.69 6.85
C PHE A 49 -24.14 -14.83 5.50
N TRP A 50 -22.82 -14.64 5.45
CA TRP A 50 -22.07 -14.85 4.20
C TRP A 50 -22.10 -16.31 3.73
N LYS A 51 -22.10 -17.27 4.65
CA LYS A 51 -22.21 -18.70 4.32
C LYS A 51 -23.62 -19.10 3.86
N SER A 52 -24.67 -18.37 4.22
CA SER A 52 -26.03 -18.65 3.73
C SER A 52 -26.32 -18.04 2.36
N LEU A 53 -25.51 -17.05 1.93
CA LEU A 53 -25.56 -16.50 0.57
C LEU A 53 -24.84 -17.45 -0.43
N PRO A 54 -25.22 -17.45 -1.71
CA PRO A 54 -24.55 -18.21 -2.76
C PRO A 54 -23.21 -17.57 -3.18
N VAL A 55 -22.39 -17.16 -2.21
CA VAL A 55 -21.08 -16.53 -2.40
C VAL A 55 -20.00 -17.46 -1.86
N SER A 56 -18.99 -17.73 -2.67
CA SER A 56 -17.89 -18.63 -2.28
C SER A 56 -16.90 -17.94 -1.32
N ASP A 57 -16.26 -18.71 -0.45
CA ASP A 57 -15.19 -18.21 0.43
C ASP A 57 -14.06 -17.52 -0.35
N PHE A 58 -13.76 -18.03 -1.55
CA PHE A 58 -12.78 -17.42 -2.45
C PHE A 58 -13.18 -15.98 -2.81
N GLN A 59 -14.43 -15.76 -3.20
CA GLN A 59 -14.92 -14.43 -3.57
C GLN A 59 -14.87 -13.46 -2.38
N VAL A 60 -15.16 -13.92 -1.17
CA VAL A 60 -15.11 -13.06 0.02
C VAL A 60 -13.68 -12.68 0.40
N VAL A 61 -12.75 -13.64 0.36
CA VAL A 61 -11.34 -13.33 0.64
C VAL A 61 -10.74 -12.46 -0.47
N LEU A 62 -11.08 -12.76 -1.73
CA LEU A 62 -10.64 -11.98 -2.89
C LEU A 62 -11.13 -10.54 -2.82
N SER A 63 -12.38 -10.30 -2.45
CA SER A 63 -12.91 -8.93 -2.37
C SER A 63 -12.17 -8.10 -1.30
N LYS A 64 -11.84 -8.70 -0.15
CA LYS A 64 -11.05 -8.05 0.91
C LYS A 64 -9.61 -7.82 0.49
N ALA A 65 -8.98 -8.81 -0.16
CA ALA A 65 -7.63 -8.68 -0.69
C ALA A 65 -7.54 -7.55 -1.73
N LEU A 66 -8.48 -7.50 -2.69
CA LEU A 66 -8.57 -6.43 -3.69
C LEU A 66 -8.85 -5.07 -3.05
N MET A 67 -9.69 -5.03 -2.00
CA MET A 67 -9.96 -3.79 -1.28
C MET A 67 -8.68 -3.23 -0.64
N GLY A 68 -7.91 -4.06 0.05
CA GLY A 68 -6.67 -3.65 0.70
C GLY A 68 -5.52 -3.36 -0.26
N LEU A 69 -5.33 -4.19 -1.30
CA LEU A 69 -4.21 -4.07 -2.23
C LEU A 69 -4.43 -3.01 -3.33
N VAL A 70 -5.67 -2.86 -3.80
CA VAL A 70 -5.94 -2.10 -5.04
C VAL A 70 -6.87 -0.92 -4.76
N VAL A 71 -8.04 -1.15 -4.17
CA VAL A 71 -9.07 -0.12 -4.08
C VAL A 71 -8.67 0.99 -3.10
N ILE A 72 -8.26 0.65 -1.87
CA ILE A 72 -7.84 1.64 -0.88
C ILE A 72 -6.66 2.47 -1.42
N PRO A 73 -5.53 1.88 -1.87
CA PRO A 73 -4.42 2.70 -2.35
C PRO A 73 -4.72 3.43 -3.66
N GLY A 74 -5.56 2.85 -4.53
CA GLY A 74 -6.04 3.52 -5.74
C GLY A 74 -6.89 4.78 -5.45
N LEU A 75 -7.79 4.72 -4.46
CA LEU A 75 -8.58 5.88 -4.04
C LEU A 75 -7.70 6.99 -3.45
N TYR A 76 -6.68 6.62 -2.66
CA TYR A 76 -5.73 7.59 -2.12
C TYR A 76 -4.84 8.21 -3.22
N LEU A 77 -4.44 7.43 -4.23
CA LEU A 77 -3.71 7.94 -5.39
C LEU A 77 -4.56 8.96 -6.16
N LEU A 78 -5.84 8.66 -6.41
CA LEU A 78 -6.77 9.59 -7.04
C LEU A 78 -6.96 10.85 -6.20
N ALA A 79 -7.15 10.71 -4.90
CA ALA A 79 -7.29 11.84 -3.99
C ALA A 79 -6.03 12.73 -3.99
N ALA A 80 -4.83 12.13 -3.99
CA ALA A 80 -3.57 12.86 -4.07
C ALA A 80 -3.47 13.70 -5.35
N MET A 81 -3.85 13.12 -6.50
CA MET A 81 -3.84 13.82 -7.78
C MET A 81 -4.86 14.95 -7.84
N LEU A 82 -6.08 14.72 -7.32
CA LEU A 82 -7.11 15.76 -7.25
C LEU A 82 -6.69 16.91 -6.33
N THR A 83 -6.11 16.60 -5.17
CA THR A 83 -5.60 17.61 -4.23
C THR A 83 -4.46 18.42 -4.84
N PHE A 84 -3.51 17.77 -5.51
CA PHE A 84 -2.42 18.47 -6.21
C PHE A 84 -2.94 19.36 -7.34
N MET A 85 -3.91 18.89 -8.12
CA MET A 85 -4.55 19.69 -9.17
C MET A 85 -5.29 20.90 -8.60
N LEU A 86 -6.04 20.72 -7.50
CA LEU A 86 -6.74 21.82 -6.82
C LEU A 86 -5.74 22.88 -6.34
N VAL A 87 -4.66 22.46 -5.67
CA VAL A 87 -3.61 23.37 -5.20
C VAL A 87 -2.96 24.11 -6.35
N THR A 88 -2.68 23.41 -7.46
CA THR A 88 -2.11 24.01 -8.67
C THR A 88 -3.02 25.11 -9.23
N VAL A 89 -4.32 24.85 -9.33
CA VAL A 89 -5.31 25.85 -9.78
C VAL A 89 -5.33 27.05 -8.85
N VAL A 90 -5.46 26.84 -7.53
CA VAL A 90 -5.52 27.93 -6.54
C VAL A 90 -4.25 28.79 -6.57
N LEU A 91 -3.07 28.18 -6.61
CA LEU A 91 -1.79 28.89 -6.68
C LEU A 91 -1.64 29.67 -7.99
N SER A 92 -2.00 29.06 -9.13
CA SER A 92 -1.94 29.72 -10.43
C SER A 92 -2.85 30.94 -10.51
N LEU A 93 -4.08 30.84 -9.97
CA LEU A 93 -5.02 31.96 -9.91
C LEU A 93 -4.46 33.09 -9.03
N GLY A 94 -4.03 32.77 -7.81
CA GLY A 94 -3.46 33.77 -6.88
C GLY A 94 -2.26 34.50 -7.46
N MET A 95 -1.35 33.80 -8.13
CA MET A 95 -0.16 34.39 -8.73
C MET A 95 -0.47 35.23 -9.98
N THR A 96 -1.46 34.83 -10.78
CA THR A 96 -1.93 35.63 -11.92
C THR A 96 -2.46 37.01 -11.46
N PHE A 97 -3.14 37.06 -10.29
CA PHE A 97 -3.64 38.31 -9.72
C PHE A 97 -2.53 39.17 -9.08
N LEU A 98 -1.58 38.55 -8.37
CA LEU A 98 -0.53 39.26 -7.63
C LEU A 98 0.65 39.71 -8.52
N LEU A 99 0.99 38.91 -9.54
CA LEU A 99 2.12 39.12 -10.44
C LEU A 99 1.67 38.89 -11.89
N PRO A 100 1.03 39.90 -12.52
CA PRO A 100 0.57 39.82 -13.89
C PRO A 100 1.72 39.44 -14.85
N GLY A 101 1.54 38.37 -15.62
CA GLY A 101 2.55 37.84 -16.54
C GLY A 101 3.28 36.58 -16.07
N THR A 102 3.00 36.10 -14.85
CA THR A 102 3.51 34.80 -14.37
C THR A 102 2.53 33.67 -14.67
N ALA A 103 2.90 32.78 -15.61
CA ALA A 103 2.10 31.59 -15.95
C ALA A 103 2.68 30.35 -15.25
N LEU A 104 2.12 29.97 -14.10
CA LEU A 104 2.59 28.81 -13.32
C LEU A 104 1.82 27.53 -13.64
N PHE A 105 0.62 27.65 -14.19
CA PHE A 105 -0.30 26.52 -14.36
C PHE A 105 0.31 25.40 -15.21
N ASP A 106 0.81 25.74 -16.41
CA ASP A 106 1.33 24.75 -17.35
C ASP A 106 2.54 23.98 -16.78
N GLY A 107 3.46 24.68 -16.11
CA GLY A 107 4.63 24.07 -15.48
C GLY A 107 4.25 23.09 -14.36
N PHE A 108 3.33 23.49 -13.48
CA PHE A 108 2.85 22.62 -12.41
C PHE A 108 2.00 21.46 -12.94
N LEU A 109 1.19 21.68 -13.99
CA LEU A 109 0.41 20.63 -14.63
C LEU A 109 1.31 19.55 -15.23
N MET A 110 2.34 19.95 -16.01
CA MET A 110 3.30 19.01 -16.60
C MET A 110 4.09 18.25 -15.53
N ALA A 111 4.52 18.95 -14.47
CA ALA A 111 5.16 18.31 -13.32
C ALA A 111 4.24 17.29 -12.64
N GLY A 112 2.96 17.62 -12.45
CA GLY A 112 1.95 16.72 -11.90
C GLY A 112 1.74 15.47 -12.74
N LEU A 113 1.64 15.62 -14.06
CA LEU A 113 1.48 14.50 -14.97
C LEU A 113 2.71 13.56 -14.96
N ALA A 114 3.92 14.13 -14.93
CA ALA A 114 5.16 13.36 -14.87
C ALA A 114 5.23 12.53 -13.57
N VAL A 115 5.03 13.17 -12.41
CA VAL A 115 5.08 12.48 -11.12
C VAL A 115 3.88 11.54 -10.94
N GLY A 116 2.71 11.89 -11.46
CA GLY A 116 1.52 11.04 -11.44
C GLY A 116 1.68 9.76 -12.25
N GLY A 117 2.30 9.84 -13.43
CA GLY A 117 2.65 8.66 -14.23
C GLY A 117 3.61 7.72 -13.49
N GLU A 118 4.60 8.30 -12.80
CA GLU A 118 5.51 7.53 -11.96
C GLU A 118 4.81 6.92 -10.74
N ALA A 119 3.90 7.65 -10.09
CA ALA A 119 3.11 7.14 -8.98
C ALA A 119 2.22 5.96 -9.39
N LEU A 120 1.66 5.97 -10.61
CA LEU A 120 0.93 4.84 -11.17
C LEU A 120 1.84 3.61 -11.36
N ARG A 121 3.07 3.81 -11.86
CA ARG A 121 4.07 2.75 -11.98
C ARG A 121 4.39 2.15 -10.61
N VAL A 122 4.71 2.99 -9.63
CA VAL A 122 5.03 2.55 -8.26
C VAL A 122 3.84 1.86 -7.60
N PHE A 123 2.61 2.36 -7.80
CA PHE A 123 1.40 1.71 -7.31
C PHE A 123 1.27 0.28 -7.85
N ALA A 124 1.49 0.07 -9.15
CA ALA A 124 1.44 -1.28 -9.75
C ALA A 124 2.51 -2.22 -9.16
N LEU A 125 3.74 -1.72 -8.99
CA LEU A 125 4.81 -2.49 -8.35
C LEU A 125 4.51 -2.78 -6.87
N GLN A 126 3.91 -1.82 -6.16
CA GLN A 126 3.56 -1.93 -4.74
C GLN A 126 2.53 -3.03 -4.49
N ILE A 127 1.62 -3.28 -5.44
CA ILE A 127 0.66 -4.40 -5.33
C ILE A 127 1.42 -5.73 -5.21
N ILE A 128 2.44 -5.92 -6.03
CA ILE A 128 3.23 -7.16 -6.06
C ILE A 128 4.17 -7.22 -4.85
N TRP A 129 4.90 -6.14 -4.58
CA TRP A 129 5.86 -6.04 -3.49
C TRP A 129 5.19 -6.16 -2.11
N GLY A 130 4.06 -5.48 -1.90
CA GLY A 130 3.33 -5.52 -0.64
C GLY A 130 2.45 -6.77 -0.46
N ALA A 131 2.20 -7.54 -1.52
CA ALA A 131 1.28 -8.68 -1.46
C ALA A 131 1.57 -9.67 -0.32
N PRO A 132 2.83 -10.12 -0.08
CA PRO A 132 3.13 -11.01 1.03
C PRO A 132 2.66 -10.48 2.38
N VAL A 133 2.93 -9.20 2.68
CA VAL A 133 2.62 -8.61 3.99
C VAL A 133 1.13 -8.33 4.13
N PHE A 134 0.49 -7.80 3.08
CA PHE A 134 -0.94 -7.52 3.10
C PHE A 134 -1.76 -8.81 3.24
N LEU A 135 -1.37 -9.87 2.53
CA LEU A 135 -2.05 -11.16 2.57
C LEU A 135 -1.70 -11.94 3.85
N TRP A 136 -0.51 -11.76 4.41
CA TRP A 136 -0.18 -12.20 5.77
C TRP A 136 -1.09 -11.56 6.82
N VAL A 137 -1.28 -10.24 6.75
CA VAL A 137 -2.15 -9.51 7.67
C VAL A 137 -3.61 -9.99 7.53
N LEU A 138 -4.09 -10.18 6.30
CA LEU A 138 -5.43 -10.71 6.04
C LEU A 138 -5.59 -12.14 6.58
N LEU A 139 -4.59 -13.00 6.37
CA LEU A 139 -4.55 -14.34 6.94
C LEU A 139 -4.69 -14.28 8.47
N VAL A 140 -3.85 -13.48 9.13
CA VAL A 140 -3.87 -13.33 10.60
C VAL A 140 -5.21 -12.78 11.10
N SER A 141 -5.86 -11.86 10.36
CA SER A 141 -7.22 -11.39 10.69
C SER A 141 -8.23 -12.54 10.78
N GLY A 142 -8.10 -13.55 9.91
CA GLY A 142 -8.93 -14.76 9.93
C GLY A 142 -8.58 -15.76 11.02
N LEU A 143 -7.31 -15.86 11.44
CA LEU A 143 -6.85 -16.85 12.42
C LEU A 143 -6.84 -16.36 13.88
N ALA A 144 -6.66 -15.06 14.12
CA ALA A 144 -6.44 -14.54 15.46
C ALA A 144 -7.66 -14.77 16.37
N ARG A 145 -7.44 -15.30 17.59
CA ARG A 145 -8.50 -15.46 18.60
C ARG A 145 -8.71 -14.21 19.47
N GLY A 146 -7.79 -13.25 19.39
CA GLY A 146 -7.83 -11.96 20.09
C GLY A 146 -7.43 -10.84 19.14
N GLN A 147 -6.82 -9.77 19.66
CA GLN A 147 -6.45 -8.60 18.85
C GLN A 147 -5.53 -8.98 17.66
N PRO A 148 -5.99 -8.87 16.40
CA PRO A 148 -5.23 -9.32 15.23
C PRO A 148 -3.86 -8.64 15.09
N LEU A 149 -3.76 -7.37 15.48
CA LEU A 149 -2.53 -6.59 15.42
C LEU A 149 -1.39 -7.24 16.23
N ILE A 150 -1.71 -7.78 17.42
CA ILE A 150 -0.71 -8.45 18.28
C ILE A 150 -0.13 -9.67 17.57
N TRP A 151 -0.97 -10.46 16.89
CA TRP A 151 -0.51 -11.64 16.16
C TRP A 151 0.24 -11.25 14.89
N ALA A 152 -0.23 -10.23 14.18
CA ALA A 152 0.36 -9.79 12.91
C ALA A 152 1.79 -9.28 13.09
N MET A 153 2.07 -8.60 14.21
CA MET A 153 3.43 -8.13 14.57
C MET A 153 4.20 -9.15 15.40
N GLY A 154 3.53 -9.84 16.33
CA GLY A 154 4.16 -10.76 17.27
C GLY A 154 4.82 -11.96 16.60
N ILE A 155 4.20 -12.51 15.55
CA ILE A 155 4.77 -13.67 14.84
C ILE A 155 6.09 -13.29 14.13
N PRO A 156 6.17 -12.25 13.28
CA PRO A 156 7.44 -11.80 12.71
C PRO A 156 8.51 -11.49 13.77
N LEU A 157 8.14 -10.86 14.89
CA LEU A 157 9.08 -10.56 15.97
C LEU A 157 9.61 -11.82 16.67
N LEU A 158 8.76 -12.83 16.88
CA LEU A 158 9.20 -14.13 17.40
C LEU A 158 10.16 -14.82 16.41
N VAL A 159 9.87 -14.77 15.11
CA VAL A 159 10.76 -15.30 14.08
C VAL A 159 12.13 -14.61 14.15
N LEU A 160 12.16 -13.27 14.28
CA LEU A 160 13.41 -12.53 14.46
C LEU A 160 14.24 -13.03 15.65
N VAL A 161 13.61 -13.20 16.82
CA VAL A 161 14.30 -13.67 18.03
C VAL A 161 14.85 -15.09 17.84
N VAL A 162 14.06 -15.97 17.23
CA VAL A 162 14.47 -17.36 16.95
C VAL A 162 15.60 -17.41 15.94
N GLU A 163 15.51 -16.69 14.82
CA GLU A 163 16.57 -16.64 13.81
C GLU A 163 17.86 -16.06 14.39
N LYS A 164 17.80 -14.93 15.11
CA LYS A 164 18.99 -14.33 15.72
C LYS A 164 19.63 -15.21 16.79
N SER A 165 18.85 -15.98 17.54
CA SER A 165 19.39 -16.87 18.58
C SER A 165 19.96 -18.19 18.04
N LEU A 166 19.37 -18.76 17.00
CA LEU A 166 19.79 -20.07 16.45
C LEU A 166 20.74 -19.95 15.26
N LEU A 167 20.52 -18.96 14.39
CA LEU A 167 21.17 -18.84 13.08
C LEU A 167 22.14 -17.65 13.01
N SER A 168 22.17 -16.77 14.01
CA SER A 168 22.93 -15.48 14.04
C SER A 168 22.55 -14.47 12.94
N GLU A 169 21.81 -14.90 11.92
CA GLU A 169 21.25 -14.12 10.83
C GLU A 169 19.72 -14.03 10.98
N ALA A 170 19.08 -13.06 10.33
CA ALA A 170 17.62 -12.85 10.39
C ALA A 170 17.00 -12.84 9.00
N ARG A 171 17.28 -13.87 8.20
CA ARG A 171 16.98 -13.89 6.76
C ARG A 171 15.48 -13.78 6.47
N VAL A 172 14.63 -14.50 7.21
CA VAL A 172 13.19 -14.46 7.02
C VAL A 172 12.61 -13.14 7.50
N PHE A 173 13.06 -12.65 8.66
CA PHE A 173 12.59 -11.36 9.17
C PHE A 173 13.01 -10.21 8.27
N ASP A 174 14.28 -10.15 7.82
CA ASP A 174 14.79 -9.10 6.96
C ASP A 174 14.04 -9.07 5.63
N TRP A 175 13.74 -10.25 5.06
CA TRP A 175 12.91 -10.37 3.86
C TRP A 175 11.48 -9.86 4.12
N PHE A 176 10.84 -10.28 5.21
CA PHE A 176 9.49 -9.83 5.55
C PHE A 176 9.45 -8.31 5.80
N TYR A 177 10.44 -7.78 6.50
CA TYR A 177 10.57 -6.35 6.80
C TYR A 177 10.76 -5.54 5.52
N ALA A 178 11.57 -6.02 4.56
CA ALA A 178 11.72 -5.38 3.26
C ALA A 178 10.40 -5.29 2.46
N HIS A 179 9.52 -6.29 2.58
CA HIS A 179 8.21 -6.25 1.93
C HIS A 179 7.16 -5.45 2.73
N ALA A 180 7.42 -5.23 4.03
CA ALA A 180 6.60 -4.38 4.87
C ALA A 180 6.93 -2.89 4.68
N THR A 181 8.16 -2.57 4.26
CA THR A 181 8.53 -1.22 3.87
C THR A 181 7.94 -0.90 2.50
N PRO A 182 7.16 0.19 2.37
CA PRO A 182 6.62 0.58 1.07
C PRO A 182 7.75 0.94 0.10
N LEU A 183 7.59 0.61 -1.19
CA LEU A 183 8.64 0.69 -2.21
C LEU A 183 9.40 2.03 -2.29
N PRO A 184 8.76 3.21 -2.21
CA PRO A 184 9.49 4.49 -2.21
C PRO A 184 10.49 4.66 -1.04
N PHE A 185 10.37 3.82 -0.01
CA PHE A 185 11.20 3.83 1.19
C PHE A 185 12.07 2.57 1.28
N ALA A 186 11.96 1.65 0.32
CA ALA A 186 12.81 0.48 0.22
C ALA A 186 14.15 0.89 -0.41
N GLY A 187 15.15 1.20 0.42
CA GLY A 187 16.50 1.59 -0.01
C GLY A 187 16.88 3.03 0.37
N ALA A 188 17.76 3.65 -0.42
CA ALA A 188 18.19 5.03 -0.19
C ALA A 188 17.03 6.00 -0.44
N TRP A 189 16.72 6.84 0.55
CA TRP A 189 15.65 7.83 0.44
C TRP A 189 15.90 8.74 -0.77
N ASN A 190 14.98 8.67 -1.75
CA ASN A 190 14.96 9.55 -2.90
C ASN A 190 13.65 10.33 -2.91
N PRO A 191 13.69 11.67 -2.81
CA PRO A 191 12.50 12.50 -2.83
C PRO A 191 11.79 12.49 -4.18
N MET A 192 12.39 11.92 -5.23
CA MET A 192 11.73 11.65 -6.51
C MET A 192 11.24 10.21 -6.53
N MET A 193 9.91 10.03 -6.70
CA MET A 193 9.24 8.72 -6.73
C MET A 193 9.80 7.76 -7.79
N GLY A 194 10.55 8.29 -8.76
CA GLY A 194 11.15 7.66 -9.95
C GLY A 194 12.11 6.50 -9.77
N SER A 195 12.63 6.26 -8.57
CA SER A 195 13.71 5.27 -8.36
C SER A 195 13.23 3.90 -7.87
N ALA A 196 11.95 3.80 -7.46
CA ALA A 196 11.42 2.53 -6.98
C ALA A 196 11.43 1.49 -8.11
N SER A 197 12.09 0.37 -7.86
CA SER A 197 12.14 -0.76 -8.79
C SER A 197 12.18 -2.05 -7.97
N ILE A 198 11.69 -3.12 -8.57
CA ILE A 198 11.79 -4.47 -7.99
C ILE A 198 12.61 -5.30 -8.96
N ASP A 199 13.51 -6.12 -8.43
CA ASP A 199 14.11 -7.17 -9.24
C ASP A 199 13.02 -8.17 -9.65
N LEU A 200 13.15 -8.74 -10.85
CA LEU A 200 12.16 -9.68 -11.36
C LEU A 200 12.08 -10.93 -10.49
N ALA A 201 13.22 -11.45 -10.02
CA ALA A 201 13.25 -12.62 -9.15
C ALA A 201 12.51 -12.35 -7.83
N ASP A 202 12.78 -11.21 -7.20
CA ASP A 202 12.11 -10.79 -5.96
C ASP A 202 10.61 -10.56 -6.17
N GLY A 203 10.23 -9.95 -7.29
CA GLY A 203 8.82 -9.77 -7.66
C GLY A 203 8.08 -11.11 -7.82
N PHE A 204 8.69 -12.10 -8.46
CA PHE A 204 8.10 -13.44 -8.58
C PHE A 204 8.01 -14.17 -7.25
N LEU A 205 9.03 -14.05 -6.39
CA LEU A 205 9.01 -14.63 -5.05
C LEU A 205 7.90 -13.98 -4.19
N ALA A 206 7.79 -12.66 -4.22
CA ALA A 206 6.73 -11.93 -3.53
C ALA A 206 5.34 -12.35 -4.02
N ALA A 207 5.14 -12.43 -5.34
CA ALA A 207 3.87 -12.90 -5.91
C ALA A 207 3.55 -14.35 -5.52
N GLY A 208 4.55 -15.23 -5.55
CA GLY A 208 4.40 -16.64 -5.18
C GLY A 208 4.02 -16.82 -3.71
N ILE A 209 4.73 -16.14 -2.80
CA ILE A 209 4.44 -16.17 -1.36
C ILE A 209 3.08 -15.53 -1.07
N GLY A 210 2.77 -14.40 -1.72
CA GLY A 210 1.45 -13.78 -1.64
C GLY A 210 0.33 -14.73 -2.06
N LEU A 211 0.49 -15.45 -3.18
CA LEU A 211 -0.49 -16.44 -3.63
C LEU A 211 -0.68 -17.57 -2.62
N ILE A 212 0.41 -18.09 -2.05
CA ILE A 212 0.35 -19.12 -1.00
C ILE A 212 -0.45 -18.60 0.20
N LEU A 213 -0.14 -17.40 0.70
CA LEU A 213 -0.84 -16.79 1.82
C LEU A 213 -2.32 -16.54 1.52
N PHE A 214 -2.64 -16.13 0.29
CA PHE A 214 -4.02 -15.99 -0.17
C PHE A 214 -4.78 -17.33 -0.14
N VAL A 215 -4.18 -18.39 -0.71
CA VAL A 215 -4.76 -19.74 -0.72
C VAL A 215 -4.95 -20.26 0.71
N LEU A 216 -3.97 -20.05 1.59
CA LEU A 216 -4.08 -20.39 3.01
C LEU A 216 -5.19 -19.61 3.70
N THR A 217 -5.43 -18.35 3.32
CA THR A 217 -6.53 -17.54 3.87
C THR A 217 -7.89 -18.09 3.44
N VAL A 218 -8.03 -18.46 2.16
CA VAL A 218 -9.25 -19.10 1.63
C VAL A 218 -9.49 -20.45 2.30
N PHE A 219 -8.44 -21.26 2.46
CA PHE A 219 -8.53 -22.56 3.13
C PHE A 219 -8.86 -22.41 4.61
N GLY A 220 -8.23 -21.46 5.30
CA GLY A 220 -8.49 -21.13 6.69
C GLY A 220 -9.97 -20.76 6.89
N ARG A 221 -10.52 -19.91 6.02
CA ARG A 221 -11.94 -19.51 6.06
C ARG A 221 -12.91 -20.69 6.02
N ARG A 222 -12.59 -21.73 5.22
CA ARG A 222 -13.39 -22.96 5.16
C ARG A 222 -13.36 -23.75 6.48
N HIS A 223 -12.24 -23.73 7.19
CA HIS A 223 -12.00 -24.55 8.38
C HIS A 223 -12.13 -23.80 9.71
N PHE A 224 -12.37 -22.48 9.69
CA PHE A 224 -12.79 -21.72 10.86
C PHE A 224 -14.22 -22.13 11.25
N HIS A 225 -14.39 -23.37 11.69
CA HIS A 225 -15.67 -23.97 12.11
C HIS A 225 -16.00 -23.68 13.58
N GLU A 226 -15.19 -22.92 14.31
CA GLU A 226 -15.38 -22.76 15.75
C GLU A 226 -15.22 -21.30 16.19
N ILE A 227 -16.36 -20.61 16.23
CA ILE A 227 -16.83 -19.91 17.43
C ILE A 227 -18.29 -20.31 17.64
#